data_AF-T1GLR9-F1
#
_entry.id   AF-T1GLR9-F1
#
_cell.length_a   1.000
_cell.length_b   1.000
_cell.length_c   1.000
_cell.angle_alpha   90.00
_cell.angle_beta   90.00
_cell.angle_gamma   90.00
#
_symmetry.space_group_name_H-M   'P 1'
#
loop_
_entity.id
_entity.type
_entity.pdbx_description
1 polymer ?
#
loop_
_entity_poly.entity_id
_entity_poly.type
_entity_poly.pdbx_seq_one_letter_code
_entity_poly.pdbx_strand_id
1 'polypeptide(L)'
;MSSLLATAVRHEGLIFGLYYSLFEWFNRMYLEDKSYLFLKDYYVRNKLIPELTELVMKYKPLVLWSDGDWEAPASYWNSKNFLAWGSGVNCKHGDFYTCTDRYNPGVLQKHKFENAFTIDKHSWGQENQVTLKDYLTIEEIIYEIVTTVSCGGNVLINVGPTKYGTIQPIFEERLREMGYWLKMNGEAIYSTKPWDFQNDTNYDVNVWYTSKGNCVYAIVLDYPYENNYVDLNVFENIGEPSEVELLGMTNFVVKYKWQKTGALRLVFPPKNKIDQNGLKFAWVFN
;
A
#
# COMPACT_ATOMS: atom_id res chain seq x y z
N MET A 1 21.82 3.24 14.24
CA MET A 1 21.28 3.05 12.88
C MET A 1 20.07 3.95 12.63
N SER A 2 19.09 4.01 13.53
CA SER A 2 17.86 4.80 13.36
C SER A 2 18.07 6.33 13.25
N SER A 3 19.06 6.95 13.91
CA SER A 3 19.29 8.40 13.79
C SER A 3 19.76 8.85 12.41
N LEU A 4 20.67 8.11 11.79
CA LEU A 4 21.17 8.41 10.45
C LEU A 4 20.07 8.23 9.40
N LEU A 5 19.33 7.12 9.48
CA LEU A 5 18.21 6.86 8.57
C LEU A 5 17.09 7.91 8.75
N ALA A 6 16.70 8.23 9.98
CA ALA A 6 15.69 9.26 10.24
C ALA A 6 16.08 10.62 9.66
N THR A 7 17.36 10.98 9.75
CA THR A 7 17.89 12.23 9.19
C THR A 7 17.86 12.20 7.66
N ALA A 8 18.33 11.11 7.05
CA ALA A 8 18.34 10.95 5.59
C ALA A 8 16.92 10.95 5.00
N VAL A 9 15.97 10.21 5.58
CA VAL A 9 14.57 10.17 5.14
C VAL A 9 13.95 11.57 5.16
N ARG A 10 14.18 12.32 6.24
CA ARG A 10 13.65 13.70 6.37
C ARG A 10 14.33 14.68 5.43
N HIS A 11 15.62 14.50 5.16
CA HIS A 11 16.35 15.33 4.18
C HIS A 11 15.73 15.23 2.79
N GLU A 12 15.23 14.04 2.41
CA GLU A 12 14.51 13.81 1.16
C GLU A 12 13.03 14.27 1.21
N GLY A 13 12.59 14.93 2.28
CA GLY A 13 11.21 15.41 2.44
C GLY A 13 10.18 14.31 2.73
N LEU A 14 10.62 13.10 3.06
CA LEU A 14 9.75 11.97 3.38
C LEU A 14 9.36 11.95 4.86
N ILE A 15 8.21 11.34 5.13
CA ILE A 15 7.72 11.09 6.50
C ILE A 15 8.52 9.91 7.09
N PHE A 16 8.97 10.07 8.34
CA PHE A 16 9.67 9.03 9.08
C PHE A 16 8.74 8.35 10.10
N GLY A 17 8.66 7.02 10.04
CA GLY A 17 7.99 6.16 11.03
C GLY A 17 8.94 5.15 11.66
N LEU A 18 8.49 4.47 12.72
CA LEU A 18 9.22 3.41 13.40
C LEU A 18 8.35 2.18 13.56
N TYR A 19 8.90 1.00 13.25
CA TYR A 19 8.34 -0.28 13.63
C TYR A 19 8.88 -0.70 15.01
N TYR A 20 8.03 -1.29 15.86
CA TYR A 20 8.45 -1.84 17.15
C TYR A 20 7.72 -3.15 17.48
N SER A 21 8.48 -4.21 17.79
CA SER A 21 7.90 -5.47 18.26
C SER A 21 7.69 -5.44 19.78
N LEU A 22 6.45 -5.61 20.24
CA LEU A 22 6.09 -5.52 21.65
C LEU A 22 6.75 -6.62 22.49
N PHE A 23 6.82 -7.83 21.96
CA PHE A 23 7.44 -8.96 22.64
C PHE A 23 8.91 -9.15 22.25
N GLU A 24 9.66 -9.87 23.10
CA GLU A 24 11.04 -10.24 22.81
C GLU A 24 11.34 -11.66 23.23
N TRP A 25 11.71 -12.51 22.25
CA TRP A 25 11.94 -13.95 22.45
C TRP A 25 12.88 -14.31 23.59
N PHE A 26 13.96 -13.56 23.78
CA PHE A 26 15.04 -13.90 24.70
C PHE A 26 15.15 -12.96 25.89
N ASN A 27 14.24 -12.00 26.03
CA ASN A 27 14.30 -11.06 27.13
C ASN A 27 13.90 -11.73 28.45
N ARG A 28 14.79 -11.70 29.44
CA ARG A 28 14.53 -12.34 30.73
C ARG A 28 13.29 -11.81 31.43
N MET A 29 13.02 -10.51 31.35
CA MET A 29 11.84 -9.91 31.95
C MET A 29 10.57 -10.38 31.23
N TYR A 30 10.61 -10.47 29.90
CA TYR A 30 9.48 -10.98 29.11
C TYR A 30 9.19 -12.45 29.42
N LEU A 31 10.24 -13.28 29.44
CA LEU A 31 10.12 -14.69 29.78
C LEU A 31 9.63 -14.90 31.22
N GLU A 32 10.02 -14.02 32.15
CA GLU A 32 9.50 -14.03 33.51
C GLU A 32 8.00 -13.71 33.51
N ASP A 33 7.57 -12.59 32.94
CA ASP A 33 6.14 -12.23 32.88
C ASP A 33 5.30 -13.31 32.19
N LYS A 34 5.82 -13.91 31.11
CA LYS A 34 5.21 -15.06 30.42
C LYS A 34 5.08 -16.29 31.32
N SER A 35 6.08 -16.59 32.15
CA SER A 35 6.02 -17.69 33.14
C SER A 35 4.95 -17.48 34.21
N TYR A 36 4.55 -16.22 34.45
CA TYR A 36 3.43 -15.83 35.32
C TYR A 36 2.13 -15.55 34.54
N LEU A 37 1.99 -16.11 33.33
CA LEU A 37 0.79 -15.96 32.48
C LEU A 37 0.43 -14.49 32.21
N PHE A 38 1.44 -13.61 32.14
CA PHE A 38 1.27 -12.17 31.92
C PHE A 38 0.41 -11.45 33.00
N LEU A 39 0.31 -12.04 34.19
CA LEU A 39 -0.30 -11.40 35.37
C LEU A 39 0.65 -10.41 36.06
N LYS A 40 1.94 -10.50 35.75
CA LYS A 40 2.96 -9.49 36.05
C LYS A 40 3.27 -8.70 34.79
N ASP A 41 3.66 -7.45 34.97
CA ASP A 41 3.96 -6.46 33.92
C ASP A 41 5.37 -5.88 34.07
N TYR A 42 6.31 -6.66 34.63
CA TYR A 42 7.66 -6.20 34.93
C TYR A 42 8.43 -5.79 33.66
N TYR A 43 8.32 -6.58 32.59
CA TYR A 43 8.85 -6.27 31.27
C TYR A 43 8.24 -4.97 30.71
N VAL A 44 6.92 -4.84 30.84
CA VAL A 44 6.20 -3.69 30.27
C VAL A 44 6.63 -2.39 30.95
N ARG A 45 6.68 -2.38 32.29
CA ARG A 45 7.06 -1.19 33.07
C ARG A 45 8.54 -0.84 32.98
N ASN A 46 9.43 -1.82 32.94
CA ASN A 46 10.88 -1.58 33.08
C ASN A 46 11.64 -1.59 31.75
N LYS A 47 11.02 -2.09 30.68
CA LYS A 47 11.66 -2.18 29.36
C LYS A 47 10.79 -1.56 28.27
N LEU A 48 9.59 -2.10 28.04
CA LEU A 48 8.77 -1.75 26.87
C LEU A 48 8.41 -0.26 26.82
N ILE A 49 7.76 0.24 27.87
CA ILE A 49 7.29 1.63 27.94
C ILE A 49 8.46 2.62 27.98
N PRO A 50 9.52 2.42 28.80
CA PRO A 50 10.70 3.28 28.77
C PRO A 50 11.35 3.37 27.39
N GLU A 51 11.53 2.24 26.68
CA GLU A 51 12.16 2.23 25.36
C GLU A 51 11.29 2.92 24.31
N LEU A 52 9.99 2.61 24.25
CA LEU A 52 9.06 3.30 23.36
C LEU A 52 9.05 4.81 23.63
N THR A 53 9.08 5.23 24.90
CA THR A 53 9.17 6.64 25.29
C THR A 53 10.47 7.27 24.78
N GLU A 54 11.61 6.59 24.94
CA GLU A 54 12.88 7.07 24.39
C GLU A 54 12.80 7.23 22.87
N LEU A 55 12.27 6.22 22.16
CA LEU A 55 12.14 6.25 20.70
C LEU A 55 11.28 7.43 20.23
N VAL A 56 10.14 7.67 20.86
CA VAL A 56 9.24 8.79 20.54
C VAL A 56 9.94 10.12 20.82
N MET A 57 10.54 10.29 22.00
CA MET A 57 11.17 11.56 22.39
C MET A 57 12.39 11.89 21.53
N LYS A 58 13.18 10.87 21.18
CA LYS A 58 14.43 11.01 20.43
C LYS A 58 14.20 11.16 18.94
N TYR A 59 13.36 10.32 18.35
CA TYR A 59 13.17 10.29 16.90
C TYR A 59 11.96 11.06 16.43
N LYS A 60 10.96 11.30 17.28
CA LYS A 60 9.70 11.99 16.93
C LYS A 60 9.09 11.42 15.64
N PRO A 61 8.84 10.10 15.57
CA PRO A 61 8.23 9.50 14.39
C PRO A 61 6.82 10.03 14.19
N LEU A 62 6.36 10.14 12.94
CA LEU A 62 4.96 10.47 12.66
C LEU A 62 4.05 9.23 12.75
N VAL A 63 4.63 8.05 12.52
CA VAL A 63 3.95 6.76 12.62
C VAL A 63 4.75 5.85 13.54
N LEU A 64 4.09 5.25 14.51
CA LEU A 64 4.64 4.19 15.34
C LEU A 64 3.84 2.92 15.06
N TRP A 65 4.46 1.99 14.34
CA TRP A 65 3.85 0.76 13.85
C TRP A 65 4.26 -0.40 14.76
N SER A 66 3.35 -0.91 15.57
CA SER A 66 3.65 -1.97 16.54
C SER A 66 3.14 -3.33 16.11
N ASP A 67 3.84 -4.38 16.51
CA ASP A 67 3.52 -5.79 16.24
C ASP A 67 3.84 -6.67 17.45
N GLY A 68 3.57 -7.97 17.40
CA GLY A 68 4.04 -8.88 18.46
C GLY A 68 3.12 -8.99 19.66
N ASP A 69 1.87 -8.57 19.53
CA ASP A 69 0.90 -8.50 20.61
C ASP A 69 0.24 -9.86 20.93
N TRP A 70 0.29 -10.83 20.02
CA TRP A 70 -0.54 -12.05 20.03
C TRP A 70 -0.41 -12.95 21.26
N GLU A 71 0.69 -12.89 22.03
CA GLU A 71 0.88 -13.76 23.19
C GLU A 71 0.17 -13.28 24.47
N ALA A 72 -0.19 -12.00 24.57
CA ALA A 72 -0.69 -11.40 25.80
C ALA A 72 -1.80 -10.37 25.53
N PRO A 73 -2.77 -10.17 26.45
CA PRO A 73 -3.88 -9.24 26.22
C PRO A 73 -3.42 -7.78 26.16
N ALA A 74 -4.19 -6.90 25.49
CA ALA A 74 -3.92 -5.45 25.44
C ALA A 74 -3.77 -4.78 26.83
N SER A 75 -4.36 -5.36 27.87
CA SER A 75 -4.20 -4.89 29.26
C SER A 75 -2.77 -5.07 29.78
N TYR A 76 -2.11 -6.18 29.45
CA TYR A 76 -0.72 -6.42 29.81
C TYR A 76 0.20 -5.42 29.10
N TRP A 77 0.04 -5.26 27.79
CA TRP A 77 0.84 -4.36 26.96
C TRP A 77 0.68 -2.86 27.29
N ASN A 78 -0.23 -2.50 28.21
CA ASN A 78 -0.61 -1.12 28.56
C ASN A 78 -0.92 -0.24 27.34
N SER A 79 -1.57 -0.86 26.38
CA SER A 79 -1.32 -0.49 25.00
C SER A 79 -2.33 0.53 24.50
N LYS A 80 -3.51 0.56 25.12
CA LYS A 80 -4.52 1.63 25.02
C LYS A 80 -4.04 2.98 25.58
N ASN A 81 -3.11 2.98 26.54
CA ASN A 81 -2.64 4.21 27.17
C ASN A 81 -1.46 4.87 26.43
N PHE A 82 -0.61 4.06 25.78
CA PHE A 82 0.60 4.56 25.13
C PHE A 82 0.53 4.56 23.60
N LEU A 83 0.03 3.48 22.98
CA LEU A 83 0.02 3.32 21.52
C LEU A 83 -1.35 3.55 20.91
N ALA A 84 -2.43 3.21 21.61
CA ALA A 84 -3.75 2.88 21.07
C ALA A 84 -3.80 1.55 20.26
N TRP A 85 -2.92 0.58 20.51
CA TRP A 85 -2.79 -0.71 19.75
C TRP A 85 -2.49 -1.89 20.67
N GLY A 86 -2.89 -3.17 20.44
CA GLY A 86 -2.57 -4.36 21.29
C GLY A 86 -3.44 -5.63 21.05
N SER A 87 -3.26 -6.73 21.80
CA SER A 87 -4.00 -7.97 21.49
C SER A 87 -5.52 -7.83 21.57
N GLY A 88 -6.17 -8.20 20.46
CA GLY A 88 -7.60 -7.97 20.23
C GLY A 88 -7.94 -6.58 19.67
N VAL A 89 -6.94 -5.78 19.29
CA VAL A 89 -7.07 -4.42 18.73
C VAL A 89 -6.90 -4.38 17.21
N ASN A 90 -6.28 -5.39 16.58
CA ASN A 90 -6.18 -5.45 15.11
C ASN A 90 -7.55 -5.23 14.47
N CYS A 91 -7.64 -4.20 13.61
CA CYS A 91 -8.88 -3.74 12.99
C CYS A 91 -10.03 -3.34 13.92
N LYS A 92 -9.70 -2.90 15.14
CA LYS A 92 -10.67 -2.40 16.12
C LYS A 92 -10.27 -1.07 16.75
N HIS A 93 -8.98 -0.74 16.82
CA HIS A 93 -8.49 0.51 17.41
C HIS A 93 -7.12 0.88 16.81
N GLY A 94 -6.82 2.18 16.75
CA GLY A 94 -5.68 2.76 16.01
C GLY A 94 -6.14 3.80 14.98
N ASP A 95 -5.25 4.72 14.58
CA ASP A 95 -5.54 5.78 13.60
C ASP A 95 -5.81 5.24 12.19
N PHE A 96 -5.24 4.07 11.88
CA PHE A 96 -5.53 3.26 10.70
C PHE A 96 -5.42 1.79 11.06
N TYR A 97 -6.01 0.93 10.25
CA TYR A 97 -6.15 -0.49 10.51
C TYR A 97 -5.17 -1.33 9.69
N THR A 98 -4.63 -2.38 10.31
CA THR A 98 -3.84 -3.44 9.67
C THR A 98 -4.37 -4.78 10.20
N CYS A 99 -5.34 -5.40 9.51
CA CYS A 99 -6.06 -6.56 10.08
C CYS A 99 -5.19 -7.82 10.13
N THR A 100 -4.42 -8.02 9.06
CA THR A 100 -3.60 -9.20 8.80
C THR A 100 -2.38 -8.77 7.99
N ASP A 101 -1.39 -9.63 7.91
CA ASP A 101 -0.35 -9.54 6.88
C ASP A 101 -1.01 -9.39 5.50
N ARG A 102 -0.47 -8.49 4.67
CA ARG A 102 -0.91 -8.27 3.28
C ARG A 102 -2.42 -7.99 3.19
N TYR A 103 -2.93 -7.19 4.11
CA TYR A 103 -4.36 -6.89 4.20
C TYR A 103 -4.84 -6.02 3.03
N ASN A 104 -5.36 -6.68 2.00
CA ASN A 104 -6.04 -6.06 0.88
C ASN A 104 -7.48 -6.60 0.78
N PRO A 105 -8.50 -5.86 1.27
CA PRO A 105 -9.86 -6.36 1.33
C PRO A 105 -10.57 -6.42 -0.02
N GLY A 106 -10.05 -5.75 -1.05
CA GLY A 106 -10.70 -5.65 -2.37
C GLY A 106 -12.05 -4.92 -2.39
N VAL A 107 -12.47 -4.35 -1.25
CA VAL A 107 -13.72 -3.60 -1.09
C VAL A 107 -13.49 -2.38 -0.20
N LEU A 108 -14.28 -1.32 -0.42
CA LEU A 108 -14.19 -0.07 0.33
C LEU A 108 -14.33 -0.29 1.83
N GLN A 109 -13.37 0.24 2.58
CA GLN A 109 -13.38 0.20 4.04
C GLN A 109 -13.92 1.50 4.64
N LYS A 110 -14.68 1.38 5.73
CA LYS A 110 -15.21 2.53 6.49
C LYS A 110 -14.15 3.27 7.29
N HIS A 111 -13.10 2.57 7.68
CA HIS A 111 -11.99 3.11 8.45
C HIS A 111 -10.73 3.08 7.58
N LYS A 112 -9.84 4.06 7.77
CA LYS A 112 -8.55 4.06 7.07
C LYS A 112 -7.80 2.77 7.42
N PHE A 113 -7.16 2.16 6.42
CA PHE A 113 -6.33 0.97 6.59
C PHE A 113 -5.01 1.13 5.83
N GLU A 114 -4.04 0.29 6.15
CA GLU A 114 -2.76 0.21 5.45
C GLU A 114 -2.50 -1.24 5.04
N ASN A 115 -2.28 -1.45 3.75
CA ASN A 115 -1.84 -2.74 3.20
C ASN A 115 -0.31 -2.80 3.27
N ALA A 116 0.20 -3.45 4.31
CA ALA A 116 1.61 -3.78 4.42
C ALA A 116 1.91 -5.09 3.67
N PHE A 117 2.75 -5.04 2.65
CA PHE A 117 3.15 -6.23 1.88
C PHE A 117 4.63 -6.21 1.49
N THR A 118 5.10 -7.34 1.00
CA THR A 118 6.52 -7.60 0.69
C THR A 118 6.71 -7.79 -0.81
N ILE A 119 7.82 -7.30 -1.35
CA ILE A 119 8.21 -7.62 -2.74
C ILE A 119 8.61 -9.10 -2.87
N ASP A 120 9.27 -9.65 -1.86
CA ASP A 120 9.46 -11.10 -1.72
C ASP A 120 8.12 -11.72 -1.29
N LYS A 121 7.61 -12.72 -2.01
CA LYS A 121 6.29 -13.31 -1.77
C LYS A 121 6.19 -14.04 -0.42
N HIS A 122 7.32 -14.43 0.16
CA HIS A 122 7.37 -15.32 1.33
C HIS A 122 7.97 -14.66 2.57
N SER A 123 8.85 -13.65 2.41
CA SER A 123 9.63 -13.11 3.52
C SER A 123 9.56 -11.59 3.69
N TRP A 124 9.56 -11.14 4.94
CA TRP A 124 9.79 -9.74 5.33
C TRP A 124 11.28 -9.39 5.42
N GLY A 125 12.12 -10.36 5.80
CA GLY A 125 13.57 -10.20 5.89
C GLY A 125 14.30 -10.65 4.62
N GLN A 126 15.63 -10.56 4.62
CA GLN A 126 16.43 -11.13 3.53
C GLN A 126 16.34 -12.67 3.54
N GLU A 127 15.80 -13.25 2.48
CA GLU A 127 15.94 -14.67 2.15
C GLU A 127 17.04 -14.86 1.09
N ASN A 128 17.83 -15.93 1.21
CA ASN A 128 18.93 -16.24 0.31
C ASN A 128 18.60 -17.41 -0.65
N GLN A 129 17.55 -18.19 -0.37
CA GLN A 129 17.11 -19.33 -1.17
C GLN A 129 15.85 -19.01 -1.99
N VAL A 130 15.94 -17.97 -2.82
CA VAL A 130 14.81 -17.45 -3.62
C VAL A 130 15.15 -17.38 -5.10
N THR A 131 14.12 -17.49 -5.93
CA THR A 131 14.20 -17.35 -7.39
C THR A 131 13.40 -16.14 -7.85
N LEU A 132 13.53 -15.75 -9.12
CA LEU A 132 12.77 -14.61 -9.67
C LEU A 132 11.26 -14.75 -9.53
N LYS A 133 10.74 -15.99 -9.49
CA LYS A 133 9.29 -16.26 -9.35
C LYS A 133 8.77 -15.97 -7.94
N ASP A 134 9.67 -15.95 -6.97
CA ASP A 134 9.37 -15.67 -5.56
C ASP A 134 9.29 -14.17 -5.27
N TYR A 135 9.52 -13.31 -6.26
CA TYR A 135 9.30 -11.88 -6.16
C TYR A 135 8.03 -11.48 -6.90
N LEU A 136 7.33 -10.47 -6.37
CA LEU A 136 6.27 -9.81 -7.10
C LEU A 136 6.82 -9.17 -8.38
N THR A 137 6.08 -9.33 -9.47
CA THR A 137 6.33 -8.55 -10.68
C THR A 137 5.90 -7.10 -10.46
N ILE A 138 6.30 -6.20 -11.35
CA ILE A 138 5.86 -4.81 -11.26
C ILE A 138 4.35 -4.67 -11.45
N GLU A 139 3.75 -5.49 -12.31
CA GLU A 139 2.31 -5.55 -12.53
C GLU A 139 1.58 -5.99 -11.26
N GLU A 140 2.09 -7.01 -10.55
CA GLU A 140 1.54 -7.45 -9.25
C GLU A 140 1.65 -6.34 -8.20
N ILE A 141 2.78 -5.62 -8.13
CA ILE A 141 2.96 -4.49 -7.19
C ILE A 141 1.98 -3.35 -7.49
N ILE A 142 1.78 -3.02 -8.76
CA ILE A 142 0.87 -1.94 -9.15
C ILE A 142 -0.58 -2.34 -8.95
N TYR A 143 -0.92 -3.62 -9.20
CA TYR A 143 -2.21 -4.17 -8.84
C TYR A 143 -2.50 -3.97 -7.34
N GLU A 144 -1.55 -4.34 -6.46
CA GLU A 144 -1.70 -4.12 -5.01
C GLU A 144 -1.89 -2.63 -4.67
N ILE A 145 -1.14 -1.74 -5.31
CA ILE A 145 -1.26 -0.29 -5.07
C ILE A 145 -2.64 0.23 -5.47
N VAL A 146 -3.04 -0.06 -6.70
CA VAL A 146 -4.27 0.45 -7.31
C VAL A 146 -5.49 -0.05 -6.54
N THR A 147 -5.59 -1.36 -6.32
CA THR A 147 -6.70 -1.98 -5.58
C THR A 147 -6.82 -1.45 -4.15
N THR A 148 -5.69 -1.31 -3.45
CA THR A 148 -5.64 -0.77 -2.08
C THR A 148 -6.14 0.66 -2.03
N VAL A 149 -5.63 1.54 -2.90
CA VAL A 149 -5.95 2.97 -2.89
C VAL A 149 -7.41 3.20 -3.29
N SER A 150 -7.91 2.47 -4.30
CA SER A 150 -9.32 2.48 -4.70
C SER A 150 -10.26 2.10 -3.56
N CYS A 151 -9.82 1.22 -2.65
CA CYS A 151 -10.59 0.81 -1.47
C CYS A 151 -10.38 1.70 -0.22
N GLY A 152 -9.58 2.76 -0.34
CA GLY A 152 -9.35 3.76 0.71
C GLY A 152 -8.12 3.52 1.57
N GLY A 153 -7.30 2.54 1.22
CA GLY A 153 -6.10 2.18 1.96
C GLY A 153 -4.88 3.06 1.66
N ASN A 154 -3.87 2.92 2.48
CA ASN A 154 -2.48 3.26 2.17
C ASN A 154 -1.71 1.98 1.86
N VAL A 155 -0.56 2.11 1.21
CA VAL A 155 0.32 0.98 0.88
C VAL A 155 1.64 1.16 1.60
N LEU A 156 2.11 0.10 2.26
CA LEU A 156 3.43 0.03 2.87
C LEU A 156 4.20 -1.15 2.26
N ILE A 157 5.17 -0.85 1.41
CA ILE A 157 5.96 -1.88 0.70
C ILE A 157 7.25 -2.14 1.45
N ASN A 158 7.45 -3.37 1.89
CA ASN A 158 8.65 -3.81 2.58
C ASN A 158 9.79 -4.16 1.63
N VAL A 159 11.00 -3.76 2.02
CA VAL A 159 12.27 -4.13 1.41
C VAL A 159 13.12 -4.78 2.48
N GLY A 160 13.73 -5.93 2.18
CA GLY A 160 14.67 -6.61 3.07
C GLY A 160 16.12 -6.35 2.65
N PRO A 161 16.85 -5.38 3.25
CA PRO A 161 18.24 -5.14 2.91
C PRO A 161 19.12 -6.33 3.29
N THR A 162 20.27 -6.42 2.65
CA THR A 162 21.27 -7.41 3.02
C THR A 162 21.88 -7.10 4.38
N LYS A 163 22.52 -8.09 5.01
CA LYS A 163 23.32 -7.88 6.23
C LYS A 163 24.43 -6.83 6.11
N TYR A 164 24.81 -6.45 4.87
CA TYR A 164 25.81 -5.41 4.60
C TYR A 164 25.19 -4.02 4.43
N GLY A 165 23.88 -3.88 4.60
CA GLY A 165 23.16 -2.61 4.47
C GLY A 165 22.86 -2.21 3.03
N THR A 166 22.86 -3.14 2.08
CA THR A 166 22.56 -2.87 0.66
C THR A 166 21.17 -3.38 0.28
N ILE A 167 20.49 -2.69 -0.64
CA ILE A 167 19.26 -3.18 -1.27
C ILE A 167 19.67 -4.10 -2.43
N GLN A 168 19.04 -5.29 -2.54
CA GLN A 168 19.37 -6.21 -3.63
C GLN A 168 18.86 -5.66 -4.98
N PRO A 169 19.55 -5.90 -6.10
CA PRO A 169 19.20 -5.33 -7.40
C PRO A 169 17.75 -5.55 -7.84
N ILE A 170 17.17 -6.71 -7.51
CA ILE A 170 15.77 -7.02 -7.84
C ILE A 170 14.77 -6.10 -7.14
N PHE A 171 15.01 -5.74 -5.88
CA PHE A 171 14.16 -4.76 -5.17
C PHE A 171 14.35 -3.37 -5.76
N GLU A 172 15.59 -2.98 -6.07
CA GLU A 172 15.88 -1.70 -6.71
C GLU A 172 15.18 -1.58 -8.07
N GLU A 173 15.23 -2.62 -8.90
CA GLU A 173 14.55 -2.70 -10.19
C GLU A 173 13.04 -2.44 -10.03
N ARG A 174 12.36 -3.20 -9.16
CA ARG A 174 10.92 -3.06 -8.91
C ARG A 174 10.55 -1.68 -8.38
N LEU A 175 11.32 -1.13 -7.44
CA LEU A 175 11.09 0.21 -6.89
C LEU A 175 11.28 1.30 -7.94
N ARG A 176 12.27 1.16 -8.84
CA ARG A 176 12.49 2.10 -9.93
C ARG A 176 11.39 2.03 -10.97
N GLU A 177 10.97 0.83 -11.37
CA GLU A 177 9.84 0.63 -12.30
C GLU A 177 8.55 1.23 -11.74
N MET A 178 8.26 0.99 -10.46
CA MET A 178 7.14 1.60 -9.74
C MET A 178 7.26 3.13 -9.71
N GLY A 179 8.45 3.66 -9.41
CA GLY A 179 8.71 5.09 -9.41
C GLY A 179 8.48 5.75 -10.79
N TYR A 180 8.87 5.08 -11.87
CA TYR A 180 8.60 5.58 -13.23
C TYR A 180 7.10 5.64 -13.53
N TRP A 181 6.34 4.65 -13.09
CA TRP A 181 4.89 4.64 -13.26
C TRP A 181 4.19 5.70 -12.42
N LEU A 182 4.55 5.82 -11.14
CA LEU A 182 4.02 6.85 -10.24
C LEU A 182 4.38 8.26 -10.70
N LYS A 183 5.51 8.44 -11.40
CA LYS A 183 5.84 9.75 -12.00
C LYS A 183 4.82 10.17 -13.07
N MET A 184 4.26 9.23 -13.82
CA MET A 184 3.31 9.50 -14.91
C MET A 184 1.86 9.49 -14.42
N ASN A 185 1.53 8.54 -13.56
CA ASN A 185 0.16 8.21 -13.14
C ASN A 185 -0.13 8.57 -11.68
N GLY A 186 0.85 9.16 -10.97
CA GLY A 186 0.77 9.37 -9.53
C GLY A 186 -0.35 10.33 -9.09
N GLU A 187 -0.88 11.18 -9.97
CA GLU A 187 -2.03 12.02 -9.62
C GLU A 187 -3.30 11.22 -9.34
N ALA A 188 -3.42 10.02 -9.92
CA ALA A 188 -4.50 9.07 -9.64
C ALA A 188 -4.30 8.28 -8.33
N ILE A 189 -3.15 8.45 -7.66
CA ILE A 189 -2.80 7.76 -6.42
C ILE A 189 -2.67 8.75 -5.27
N TYR A 190 -1.87 9.79 -5.43
CA TYR A 190 -1.54 10.72 -4.36
C TYR A 190 -2.70 11.68 -4.08
N SER A 191 -3.15 11.67 -2.82
CA SER A 191 -4.25 12.51 -2.32
C SER A 191 -5.58 12.30 -3.04
N THR A 192 -5.77 11.14 -3.68
CA THR A 192 -7.07 10.72 -4.18
C THR A 192 -7.91 10.15 -3.06
N LYS A 193 -9.20 9.94 -3.34
CA LYS A 193 -10.16 9.27 -2.49
C LYS A 193 -10.79 8.11 -3.26
N PRO A 194 -11.28 7.08 -2.56
CA PRO A 194 -12.20 6.12 -3.16
C PRO A 194 -13.33 6.87 -3.85
N TRP A 195 -13.62 6.48 -5.09
CA TRP A 195 -14.82 6.95 -5.77
C TRP A 195 -16.04 6.14 -5.28
N ASP A 196 -17.25 6.51 -5.70
CA ASP A 196 -18.49 5.81 -5.32
C ASP A 196 -18.48 4.35 -5.78
N PHE A 197 -17.69 4.05 -6.82
CA PHE A 197 -17.44 2.71 -7.34
C PHE A 197 -15.94 2.42 -7.30
N GLN A 198 -15.58 1.23 -6.80
CA GLN A 198 -14.18 0.82 -6.67
C GLN A 198 -13.63 0.22 -7.98
N ASN A 199 -14.44 -0.53 -8.72
CA ASN A 199 -14.07 -1.27 -9.91
C ASN A 199 -15.30 -1.71 -10.73
N ASP A 200 -15.05 -2.35 -11.88
CA ASP A 200 -16.07 -2.97 -12.74
C ASP A 200 -16.26 -4.48 -12.46
N THR A 201 -16.36 -4.92 -11.19
CA THR A 201 -16.36 -6.37 -10.82
C THR A 201 -17.33 -7.26 -11.61
N ASN A 202 -18.45 -6.72 -12.11
CA ASN A 202 -19.45 -7.51 -12.86
C ASN A 202 -19.10 -7.72 -14.34
N TYR A 203 -17.97 -7.18 -14.79
CA TYR A 203 -17.56 -7.16 -16.18
C TYR A 203 -16.14 -7.71 -16.26
N ASP A 204 -15.82 -8.44 -17.32
CA ASP A 204 -14.52 -9.12 -17.52
C ASP A 204 -13.42 -8.10 -17.89
N VAL A 205 -13.29 -7.05 -17.10
CA VAL A 205 -12.35 -5.94 -17.27
C VAL A 205 -11.73 -5.61 -15.92
N ASN A 206 -10.40 -5.56 -15.88
CA ASN A 206 -9.65 -5.28 -14.67
C ASN A 206 -9.40 -3.77 -14.56
N VAL A 207 -10.44 -3.04 -14.14
CA VAL A 207 -10.41 -1.58 -13.99
C VAL A 207 -10.77 -1.20 -12.57
N TRP A 208 -9.98 -0.29 -12.00
CA TRP A 208 -10.17 0.26 -10.67
C TRP A 208 -10.23 1.78 -10.71
N TYR A 209 -10.93 2.37 -9.75
CA TYR A 209 -11.21 3.80 -9.75
C TYR A 209 -10.70 4.51 -8.52
N THR A 210 -10.23 5.73 -8.72
CA THR A 210 -10.00 6.72 -7.66
C THR A 210 -10.57 8.06 -8.10
N SER A 211 -10.67 9.02 -7.20
CA SER A 211 -11.19 10.35 -7.53
C SER A 211 -10.45 11.47 -6.81
N LYS A 212 -10.42 12.65 -7.44
CA LYS A 212 -9.87 13.87 -6.84
C LYS A 212 -10.62 15.09 -7.37
N GLY A 213 -11.32 15.78 -6.47
CA GLY A 213 -12.21 16.87 -6.89
C GLY A 213 -13.32 16.33 -7.79
N ASN A 214 -13.44 16.87 -9.00
CA ASN A 214 -14.44 16.46 -10.00
C ASN A 214 -13.88 15.45 -11.02
N CYS A 215 -12.63 15.02 -10.87
CA CYS A 215 -11.98 14.08 -11.77
C CYS A 215 -12.07 12.65 -11.21
N VAL A 216 -12.38 11.69 -12.08
CA VAL A 216 -12.43 10.26 -11.79
C VAL A 216 -11.34 9.59 -12.61
N TYR A 217 -10.45 8.88 -11.94
CA TYR A 217 -9.36 8.16 -12.58
C TYR A 217 -9.77 6.71 -12.81
N ALA A 218 -9.87 6.30 -14.07
CA ALA A 218 -10.05 4.90 -14.47
C ALA A 218 -8.69 4.25 -14.72
N ILE A 219 -8.29 3.33 -13.84
CA ILE A 219 -6.99 2.66 -13.88
C ILE A 219 -7.18 1.26 -14.46
N VAL A 220 -6.87 1.12 -15.75
CA VAL A 220 -7.03 -0.11 -16.52
C VAL A 220 -5.75 -0.94 -16.41
N LEU A 221 -5.82 -2.12 -15.80
CA LEU A 221 -4.64 -2.94 -15.51
C LEU A 221 -4.21 -3.83 -16.69
N ASP A 222 -5.15 -4.18 -17.57
CA ASP A 222 -4.92 -5.05 -18.72
C ASP A 222 -5.12 -4.32 -20.05
N TYR A 223 -4.15 -4.44 -20.96
CA TYR A 223 -4.28 -3.83 -22.29
C TYR A 223 -5.22 -4.70 -23.16
N PRO A 224 -6.24 -4.12 -23.80
CA PRO A 224 -7.19 -4.88 -24.61
C PRO A 224 -6.60 -5.25 -25.99
N TYR A 225 -5.76 -6.28 -26.06
CA TYR A 225 -5.04 -6.65 -27.29
C TYR A 225 -5.93 -7.05 -28.47
N GLU A 226 -7.12 -7.58 -28.21
CA GLU A 226 -8.02 -8.06 -29.26
C GLU A 226 -8.63 -6.93 -30.08
N ASN A 227 -8.94 -5.81 -29.43
CA ASN A 227 -9.82 -4.79 -30.01
C ASN A 227 -9.39 -3.35 -29.72
N ASN A 228 -8.37 -3.15 -28.87
CA ASN A 228 -7.84 -1.86 -28.42
C ASN A 228 -8.90 -0.95 -27.76
N TYR A 229 -9.92 -1.50 -27.11
CA TYR A 229 -10.85 -0.71 -26.31
C TYR A 229 -11.25 -1.42 -25.02
N VAL A 230 -11.66 -0.62 -24.03
CA VAL A 230 -12.29 -1.11 -22.81
C VAL A 230 -13.65 -0.43 -22.66
N ASP A 231 -14.66 -1.16 -22.21
CA ASP A 231 -15.97 -0.61 -21.87
C ASP A 231 -16.05 -0.46 -20.34
N LEU A 232 -16.18 0.79 -19.87
CA LEU A 232 -16.37 1.12 -18.46
C LEU A 232 -17.87 1.13 -18.17
N ASN A 233 -18.38 0.08 -17.54
CA ASN A 233 -19.81 -0.15 -17.43
C ASN A 233 -20.42 0.59 -16.23
N VAL A 234 -19.62 0.91 -15.23
CA VAL A 234 -20.01 1.77 -14.10
C VAL A 234 -20.68 3.08 -14.53
N PHE A 235 -20.28 3.61 -15.68
CA PHE A 235 -20.79 4.87 -16.22
C PHE A 235 -22.27 4.81 -16.64
N GLU A 236 -22.87 3.63 -16.80
CA GLU A 236 -24.31 3.47 -17.06
C GLU A 236 -25.16 4.23 -16.02
N ASN A 237 -24.69 4.32 -14.77
CA ASN A 237 -25.39 4.96 -13.65
C ASN A 237 -24.89 6.39 -13.33
N ILE A 238 -23.90 6.91 -14.07
CA ILE A 238 -23.23 8.19 -13.78
C ILE A 238 -23.54 9.24 -14.86
N GLY A 239 -23.50 8.85 -16.14
CA GLY A 239 -23.59 9.77 -17.27
C GLY A 239 -22.25 10.08 -17.93
N GLU A 240 -22.29 10.75 -19.08
CA GLU A 240 -21.13 10.95 -19.95
C GLU A 240 -20.14 11.98 -19.39
N PRO A 241 -18.82 11.70 -19.40
CA PRO A 241 -17.82 12.67 -18.97
C PRO A 241 -17.68 13.82 -19.97
N SER A 242 -17.29 15.00 -19.48
CA SER A 242 -17.06 16.18 -20.32
C SER A 242 -15.81 16.06 -21.19
N GLU A 243 -14.79 15.39 -20.70
CA GLU A 243 -13.49 15.20 -21.33
C GLU A 243 -12.90 13.88 -20.83
N VAL A 244 -12.03 13.28 -21.62
CA VAL A 244 -11.26 12.10 -21.23
C VAL A 244 -9.83 12.26 -21.74
N GLU A 245 -8.85 12.20 -20.85
CA GLU A 245 -7.44 12.15 -21.22
C GLU A 245 -6.79 10.84 -20.79
N LEU A 246 -5.64 10.52 -21.40
CA LEU A 246 -4.79 9.40 -20.99
C LEU A 246 -3.52 9.97 -20.38
N LEU A 247 -3.32 9.72 -19.09
CA LEU A 247 -2.17 10.25 -18.37
C LEU A 247 -0.86 9.78 -19.02
N GLY A 248 0.10 10.71 -19.12
CA GLY A 248 1.37 10.49 -19.79
C GLY A 248 1.32 10.54 -21.32
N MET A 249 0.16 10.80 -21.92
CA MET A 249 -0.02 10.90 -23.37
C MET A 249 -0.60 12.26 -23.82
N THR A 250 0.10 13.35 -23.50
CA THR A 250 -0.36 14.74 -23.72
C THR A 250 -0.63 15.14 -25.18
N ASN A 251 -0.07 14.42 -26.16
CA ASN A 251 -0.30 14.66 -27.59
C ASN A 251 -1.29 13.68 -28.23
N PHE A 252 -2.02 12.92 -27.42
CA PHE A 252 -2.98 11.94 -27.90
C PHE A 252 -4.39 12.32 -27.45
N VAL A 253 -5.27 12.53 -28.44
CA VAL A 253 -6.70 12.72 -28.17
C VAL A 253 -7.33 11.34 -27.97
N VAL A 254 -7.79 11.07 -26.75
CA VAL A 254 -8.49 9.82 -26.45
C VAL A 254 -9.81 9.80 -27.22
N LYS A 255 -10.01 8.73 -27.99
CA LYS A 255 -11.30 8.47 -28.61
C LYS A 255 -12.16 7.70 -27.62
N TYR A 256 -13.32 8.23 -27.30
CA TYR A 256 -14.30 7.54 -26.47
C TYR A 256 -15.68 7.59 -27.11
N LYS A 257 -16.56 6.68 -26.67
CA LYS A 257 -17.93 6.59 -27.16
C LYS A 257 -18.88 6.09 -26.08
N TRP A 258 -19.93 6.85 -25.80
CA TRP A 258 -21.07 6.39 -25.03
C TRP A 258 -21.83 5.28 -25.76
N GLN A 259 -21.91 4.10 -25.17
CA GLN A 259 -22.64 2.96 -25.74
C GLN A 259 -24.13 3.07 -25.44
N LYS A 260 -24.94 2.37 -26.24
CA LYS A 260 -26.40 2.27 -25.99
C LYS A 260 -26.73 1.60 -24.66
N THR A 261 -25.81 0.78 -24.15
CA THR A 261 -25.90 0.14 -22.83
C THR A 261 -25.62 1.11 -21.69
N GLY A 262 -25.17 2.34 -21.96
CA GLY A 262 -24.73 3.30 -20.93
C GLY A 262 -23.25 3.17 -20.57
N ALA A 263 -22.55 2.13 -21.06
CA ALA A 263 -21.11 2.00 -20.84
C ALA A 263 -20.31 3.08 -21.60
N LEU A 264 -19.22 3.54 -20.99
CA LEU A 264 -18.26 4.43 -21.63
C LEU A 264 -17.15 3.61 -22.29
N ARG A 265 -17.11 3.58 -23.62
CA ARG A 265 -16.01 2.93 -24.35
C ARG A 265 -14.81 3.85 -24.44
N LEU A 266 -13.67 3.41 -23.95
CA LEU A 266 -12.38 4.07 -24.13
C LEU A 266 -11.55 3.32 -25.16
N VAL A 267 -11.06 4.02 -26.19
CA VAL A 267 -10.20 3.43 -27.23
C VAL A 267 -8.74 3.75 -26.91
N PHE A 268 -7.96 2.70 -26.76
CA PHE A 268 -6.54 2.78 -26.52
C PHE A 268 -5.77 3.20 -27.80
N PRO A 269 -4.68 3.97 -27.65
CA PRO A 269 -3.66 4.04 -28.68
C PRO A 269 -3.10 2.65 -28.97
N PRO A 270 -2.60 2.37 -30.19
CA PRO A 270 -1.84 1.16 -30.46
C PRO A 270 -0.71 0.96 -29.43
N LYS A 271 -0.61 -0.25 -28.87
CA LYS A 271 0.31 -0.58 -27.78
C LYS A 271 1.75 -0.07 -27.99
N ASN A 272 2.28 -0.20 -29.21
CA ASN A 272 3.63 0.27 -29.53
C ASN A 272 3.82 1.80 -29.36
N LYS A 273 2.78 2.61 -29.60
CA LYS A 273 2.83 4.06 -29.35
C LYS A 273 2.82 4.38 -27.86
N ILE A 274 2.07 3.60 -27.08
CA ILE A 274 2.02 3.75 -25.63
C ILE A 274 3.38 3.41 -25.01
N ASP A 275 4.00 2.31 -25.47
CA ASP A 275 5.29 1.84 -24.98
C ASP A 275 6.43 2.82 -25.26
N GLN A 276 6.38 3.53 -26.39
CA GLN A 276 7.34 4.61 -26.72
C GLN A 276 7.28 5.78 -25.72
N ASN A 277 6.18 5.93 -24.99
CA ASN A 277 6.02 6.95 -23.94
C ASN A 277 6.30 6.39 -22.53
N GLY A 278 6.79 5.15 -22.43
CA GLY A 278 7.16 4.54 -21.15
C GLY A 278 5.98 4.00 -20.32
N LEU A 279 4.76 4.03 -20.85
CA LEU A 279 3.53 3.55 -20.21
C LEU A 279 3.34 2.05 -20.46
N LYS A 280 4.15 1.21 -19.83
CA LYS A 280 4.23 -0.23 -20.14
C LYS A 280 3.08 -1.06 -19.56
N PHE A 281 2.56 -0.67 -18.41
CA PHE A 281 1.58 -1.38 -17.61
C PHE A 281 0.67 -0.36 -16.90
N ALA A 282 -0.56 -0.76 -16.60
CA ALA A 282 -1.60 0.02 -15.93
C ALA A 282 -1.79 1.44 -16.49
N TRP A 283 -2.83 1.63 -17.29
CA TRP A 283 -3.12 2.87 -18.01
C TRP A 283 -4.22 3.66 -17.32
N VAL A 284 -3.97 4.95 -17.08
CA VAL A 284 -4.87 5.80 -16.31
C VAL A 284 -5.55 6.82 -17.21
N PHE A 285 -6.87 6.72 -17.30
CA PHE A 285 -7.72 7.74 -17.92
C PHE A 285 -8.32 8.64 -16.84
N ASN A 286 -8.51 9.93 -17.11
CA ASN A 286 -9.01 10.92 -16.15
C ASN A 286 -10.11 11.81 -16.73
#